data_AF-A0A845B0J4-F1
#
_entry.id   AF-A0A845B0J4-F1
#
_cell.length_a   1.000
_cell.length_b   1.000
_cell.length_c   1.000
_cell.angle_alpha   90.00
_cell.angle_beta   90.00
_cell.angle_gamma   90.00
#
_symmetry.space_group_name_H-M   'P 1'
#
loop_
_entity.id
_entity.type
_entity.pdbx_description
1 polymer ?
#
loop_
_entity_poly.entity_id
_entity_poly.type
_entity_poly.pdbx_seq_one_letter_code
_entity_poly.pdbx_strand_id
1 'polypeptide(L)' 'MDWQPIETAPKDGTWIVVYDDRFKHSEASYLIARWHRALKVWSGTSNSQGRFALWHDATHWMPLPAPPETANV' A
#
# COMPACT_ATOMS: atom_id res chain seq x y z
N MET A 1 14.68 -4.74 -3.70
CA MET A 1 13.55 -4.39 -2.81
C MET A 1 12.75 -5.65 -2.65
N ASP A 2 12.61 -6.11 -1.42
CA ASP A 2 12.02 -7.41 -1.11
C ASP A 2 10.76 -7.23 -0.28
N TRP A 3 9.82 -8.16 -0.44
CA TRP A 3 8.60 -8.21 0.36
C TRP A 3 8.93 -8.55 1.82
N GLN A 4 8.26 -7.88 2.74
CA GLN A 4 8.41 -8.04 4.18
C GLN A 4 7.05 -8.33 4.84
N PRO A 5 7.00 -9.01 6.00
CA PRO A 5 5.77 -9.21 6.75
C PRO A 5 5.10 -7.89 7.10
N ILE A 6 3.78 -7.79 6.93
CA ILE A 6 3.03 -6.53 7.14
C ILE A 6 3.18 -5.94 8.54
N GLU A 7 3.44 -6.76 9.56
CA GLU A 7 3.59 -6.33 10.95
C GLU A 7 4.80 -5.40 11.15
N THR A 8 5.77 -5.47 10.24
CA THR A 8 6.99 -4.64 10.23
C THR A 8 6.82 -3.34 9.46
N ALA A 9 5.68 -3.14 8.78
CA ALA A 9 5.46 -1.98 7.94
C ALA A 9 5.40 -0.67 8.74
N PRO A 10 5.89 0.45 8.18
CA PRO A 10 5.84 1.75 8.84
C PRO A 10 4.38 2.24 8.96
N LYS A 11 3.92 2.43 10.20
CA LYS A 11 2.57 2.96 10.53
C LYS A 11 2.56 4.47 10.75
N ASP A 12 3.58 5.16 10.23
CA ASP A 12 3.76 6.59 10.40
C ASP A 12 2.94 7.44 9.42
N GLY A 13 2.44 6.83 8.34
CA GLY A 13 1.70 7.49 7.25
C GLY A 13 2.41 7.43 5.90
N THR A 14 3.60 6.82 5.83
CA THR A 14 4.35 6.58 4.60
C THR A 14 3.56 5.72 3.61
N TRP A 15 3.66 6.06 2.33
CA TRP A 15 3.08 5.26 1.25
C TRP A 15 3.98 4.07 0.92
N ILE A 16 3.39 2.89 0.87
CA ILE A 16 4.04 1.61 0.61
C ILE A 16 3.20 0.80 -0.38
N VAL A 17 3.78 -0.25 -0.94
CA VAL A 17 2.99 -1.29 -1.59
C VAL A 17 2.55 -2.29 -0.52
N VAL A 18 1.28 -2.66 -0.48
CA VAL A 18 0.76 -3.76 0.33
C VAL A 18 0.27 -4.88 -0.56
N TYR A 19 0.37 -6.11 -0.09
CA TYR A 19 -0.07 -7.32 -0.77
C TYR A 19 -1.06 -8.10 0.11
N ASP A 20 -2.09 -8.65 -0.51
CA ASP A 20 -3.11 -9.50 0.10
C ASP A 20 -3.15 -10.84 -0.65
N ASP A 21 -2.88 -11.92 0.09
CA ASP A 21 -2.69 -13.25 -0.47
C ASP A 21 -4.02 -13.96 -0.77
N ARG A 22 -5.15 -13.41 -0.33
CA ARG A 22 -6.49 -13.92 -0.65
C ARG A 22 -6.85 -13.69 -2.11
N PHE A 23 -6.25 -12.68 -2.74
CA PHE A 23 -6.50 -12.29 -4.12
C PHE A 23 -5.41 -12.77 -5.09
N LYS A 24 -4.68 -13.84 -4.74
CA LYS A 24 -3.59 -14.43 -5.56
C LYS A 24 -4.00 -14.51 -7.03
N HIS A 25 -3.09 -14.08 -7.90
CA HIS A 25 -3.25 -14.06 -9.37
C HIS A 25 -4.30 -13.06 -9.91
N SER A 26 -4.72 -12.07 -9.13
CA SER A 26 -5.52 -10.94 -9.62
C SER A 26 -4.78 -9.61 -9.51
N GLU A 27 -5.19 -8.63 -10.32
CA GLU A 27 -4.72 -7.24 -10.21
C GLU A 27 -5.07 -6.60 -8.86
N ALA A 28 -6.00 -7.19 -8.10
CA ALA A 28 -6.36 -6.76 -6.75
C ALA A 28 -5.41 -7.31 -5.66
N SER A 29 -4.39 -8.09 -6.03
CA SER A 29 -3.46 -8.71 -5.07
C SER A 29 -2.50 -7.73 -4.42
N TYR A 30 -2.25 -6.57 -5.01
CA TYR A 30 -1.43 -5.51 -4.42
C TYR A 30 -1.94 -4.11 -4.71
N LEU A 31 -1.60 -3.14 -3.86
CA LEU A 31 -1.90 -1.73 -4.08
C LEU A 31 -0.91 -0.81 -3.37
N ILE A 32 -0.94 0.46 -3.75
CA ILE A 32 -0.26 1.54 -3.04
C ILE A 32 -1.17 2.05 -1.91
N ALA A 33 -0.72 1.92 -0.67
CA ALA A 33 -1.48 2.26 0.53
C ALA A 33 -0.62 3.00 1.56
N ARG A 34 -1.28 3.68 2.49
CA ARG A 34 -0.68 4.22 3.71
C ARG A 34 -1.48 3.81 4.94
N TRP A 35 -0.85 3.83 6.11
CA TRP A 35 -1.55 3.52 7.36
C TRP A 35 -2.53 4.63 7.76
N HIS A 36 -3.81 4.29 7.87
CA HIS A 36 -4.85 5.20 8.34
C HIS A 36 -5.00 5.12 9.86
N ARG A 37 -4.31 6.01 10.59
CA ARG A 37 -4.21 5.96 12.07
C ARG A 37 -5.55 5.86 12.80
N ALA A 38 -6.56 6.63 12.39
CA ALA A 38 -7.86 6.65 13.07
C ALA A 38 -8.67 5.35 12.88
N LEU A 39 -8.48 4.68 11.74
CA LEU A 39 -9.21 3.45 11.39
C LEU A 39 -8.37 2.20 11.65
N LYS A 40 -7.08 2.35 11.95
CA LYS A 40 -6.10 1.28 12.16
C LYS A 40 -6.11 0.25 11.01
N VAL A 41 -6.08 0.77 9.78
CA VAL A 41 -6.17 -0.03 8.55
C VAL A 41 -5.30 0.59 7.46
N TRP A 42 -4.86 -0.20 6.48
CA TRP A 42 -4.22 0.32 5.28
C TRP A 42 -5.26 0.93 4.35
N SER A 43 -4.98 2.13 3.84
CA SER A 43 -5.88 2.85 2.94
C SER A 43 -5.18 3.29 1.67
N GLY A 44 -5.85 3.08 0.53
CA GLY A 44 -5.43 3.65 -0.76
C GLY A 44 -5.72 5.16 -0.86
N THR A 45 -5.46 5.72 -2.03
CA THR A 45 -5.84 7.11 -2.34
C THR A 45 -7.36 7.27 -2.39
N SER A 46 -7.83 8.47 -2.06
CA SER A 46 -9.24 8.82 -2.24
C SER A 46 -9.53 9.09 -3.72
N ASN A 47 -10.67 8.63 -4.20
CA ASN A 47 -11.19 8.98 -5.51
C ASN A 47 -11.84 10.37 -5.52
N SER A 48 -12.37 10.80 -6.66
CA SER A 48 -13.03 12.11 -6.83
C SER A 48 -14.27 12.33 -5.94
N GLN A 49 -14.81 11.26 -5.35
CA GLN A 49 -15.94 11.32 -4.41
C GLN A 49 -15.48 11.26 -2.94
N GLY A 50 -14.17 11.35 -2.69
CA GLY A 50 -13.59 11.25 -1.34
C GLY A 50 -13.60 9.85 -0.75
N ARG A 51 -13.92 8.80 -1.53
CA ARG A 51 -13.90 7.41 -1.06
C ARG A 51 -12.53 6.81 -1.30
N PHE A 52 -12.03 6.06 -0.33
CA PHE A 52 -10.79 5.30 -0.42
C PHE A 52 -11.05 3.85 -0.05
N ALA A 53 -10.28 2.94 -0.63
CA ALA A 53 -10.40 1.53 -0.33
C ALA A 53 -9.57 1.17 0.91
N LEU A 54 -10.09 0.23 1.70
CA LEU A 54 -9.56 -0.20 3.00
C LEU A 54 -9.06 -1.64 2.90
N TRP A 55 -7.86 -1.91 3.39
CA TRP A 55 -7.26 -3.24 3.42
C TRP A 55 -6.90 -3.64 4.84
N HIS A 56 -7.65 -4.61 5.37
CA HIS A 56 -7.46 -5.16 6.71
C HIS A 56 -6.53 -6.37 6.71
N ASP A 57 -6.48 -7.12 5.60
CA ASP A 57 -5.82 -8.43 5.53
C ASP A 57 -4.57 -8.40 4.63
N ALA A 58 -3.92 -7.24 4.52
CA ALA A 58 -2.60 -7.17 3.92
C ALA A 58 -1.66 -8.09 4.69
N THR A 59 -0.90 -8.93 4.00
CA THR A 59 0.02 -9.90 4.60
C THR A 59 1.48 -9.49 4.42
N HIS A 60 1.79 -8.74 3.36
CA HIS A 60 3.15 -8.31 3.05
C HIS A 60 3.19 -6.86 2.58
N TRP A 61 4.37 -6.25 2.67
CA TRP A 61 4.63 -4.92 2.15
C TRP A 61 6.02 -4.80 1.50
N MET A 62 6.19 -3.75 0.69
CA MET A 62 7.50 -3.27 0.25
C MET A 62 7.49 -1.73 0.16
N PRO A 63 8.64 -1.06 0.34
CA PRO A 63 8.71 0.38 0.10
C PRO A 63 8.41 0.70 -1.37
N LEU A 64 7.89 1.90 -1.63
CA LEU A 64 7.84 2.41 -3.00
C LEU A 64 9.27 2.56 -3.54
N PRO A 65 9.50 2.26 -4.84
CA PRO A 65 10.77 2.59 -5.47
C PRO A 65 11.04 4.09 -5.38
N ALA A 66 12.31 4.46 -5.30
CA ALA A 66 12.68 5.86 -5.41
C ALA A 66 12.16 6.44 -6.75
N PRO A 67 11.70 7.71 -6.78
CA PRO A 67 11.40 8.37 -8.03
C PRO A 67 12.61 8.32 -8.98
N PRO A 68 12.39 8.28 -10.30
CA PRO A 68 13.51 8.37 -11.25
C PRO A 68 14.25 9.69 -11.07
N GLU A 69 15.58 9.66 -11.15
CA GLU A 69 16.45 10.83 -10.98
C GLU A 69 16.28 11.87 -12.10
N THR A 70 15.87 11.42 -13.29
CA THR A 70 15.61 12.28 -14.44
C THR A 70 14.22 11.97 -14.98
N ALA A 71 13.36 13.00 -15.07
CA ALA A 71 12.15 12.90 -15.86
C ALA A 71 12.55 12.96 -17.34
N ASN A 72 12.28 11.91 -18.10
CA ASN A 72 12.29 12.00 -19.56
C ASN A 72 11.09 12.87 -19.96
N VAL A 73 11.32 14.19 -20.08
CA VAL A 73 10.42 15.16 -20.70
C VAL A 73 10.68 15.26 -22.19
#